data_AF-A0A699XPZ7-F1
#
_entry.id   AF-A0A699XPZ7-F1
#
_cell.length_a   1.000
_cell.length_b   1.000
_cell.length_c   1.000
_cell.angle_alpha   90.00
_cell.angle_beta   90.00
_cell.angle_gamma   90.00
#
_symmetry.space_group_name_H-M   'P 1'
#
loop_
_entity.id
_entity.type
_entity.pdbx_description
1 polymer ?
#
loop_
_entity_poly.entity_id
_entity_poly.type
_entity_poly.pdbx_seq_one_letter_code
_entity_poly.pdbx_strand_id
1 'polypeptide(L)' 'MCSAAILTNERVVISDYKPESCTLIKPDVAQAIGLNFYLGAALIAEDGARLGMLAIIGKEYRVPAPAEIE' A
#
# COMPACT_ATOMS: atom_id res chain seq x y z
N MET A 1 1.87 3.40 8.08
CA MET A 1 1.22 3.37 6.75
C MET A 1 1.67 4.60 5.99
N CYS A 2 1.81 4.46 4.67
CA CYS A 2 1.66 5.53 3.67
C CYS A 2 2.58 6.76 3.68
N SER A 3 3.86 6.57 3.40
CA SER A 3 4.64 7.59 2.67
C SER A 3 5.56 6.98 1.61
N ALA A 4 5.86 5.68 1.70
CA ALA A 4 6.74 4.97 0.78
C ALA A 4 6.32 5.03 -0.70
N ALA A 5 5.05 4.80 -1.04
CA ALA A 5 4.67 4.79 -2.47
C ALA A 5 4.43 6.18 -3.07
N ILE A 6 4.40 7.24 -2.26
CA ILE A 6 4.55 8.61 -2.78
C ILE A 6 6.01 8.86 -3.19
N LEU A 7 6.97 8.00 -2.85
CA LEU A 7 8.38 8.15 -3.23
C LEU A 7 8.79 7.27 -4.41
N THR A 8 8.02 6.23 -4.74
CA THR A 8 8.27 5.33 -5.88
C THR A 8 7.37 5.68 -7.07
N ASN A 9 7.84 5.53 -8.31
CA ASN A 9 7.03 5.73 -9.53
C ASN A 9 6.06 4.55 -9.80
N GLU A 10 5.96 3.60 -8.88
CA GLU A 10 5.32 2.30 -9.07
C GLU A 10 4.25 2.04 -8.01
N ARG A 11 3.17 1.37 -8.42
CA ARG A 11 2.09 0.86 -7.56
C ARG A 11 2.69 -0.15 -6.58
N VAL A 12 2.32 -0.07 -5.30
CA VAL A 12 2.83 -0.97 -4.27
C VAL A 12 1.76 -2.00 -3.95
N VAL A 13 2.02 -3.26 -4.30
CA VAL A 13 1.16 -4.41 -4.00
C VAL A 13 1.85 -5.27 -2.95
N ILE A 14 1.24 -5.44 -1.78
CA ILE A 14 1.75 -6.30 -0.71
C ILE A 14 0.64 -7.28 -0.34
N SER A 15 0.75 -8.50 -0.87
CA SER A 15 -0.24 -9.56 -0.68
C SER A 15 -0.14 -10.26 0.67
N ASP A 16 1.06 -10.27 1.27
CA ASP A 16 1.36 -10.83 2.59
C ASP A 16 2.11 -9.76 3.39
N TYR A 17 1.35 -8.98 4.16
CA TYR A 17 1.90 -7.87 4.91
C TYR A 17 2.66 -8.37 6.14
N LYS A 18 3.99 -8.19 6.14
CA LYS A 18 4.88 -8.51 7.26
C LYS A 18 5.52 -7.23 7.81
N PRO A 19 6.01 -7.25 9.06
CA PRO A 19 6.81 -6.16 9.63
C PRO A 19 7.90 -5.63 8.71
N GLU A 20 8.54 -6.53 7.96
CA GLU A 20 9.64 -6.23 7.05
C GLU A 20 9.16 -5.69 5.69
N SER A 21 7.88 -5.86 5.35
CA SER A 21 7.31 -5.46 4.05
C SER A 21 7.21 -3.95 3.88
N CYS A 22 7.37 -3.14 4.94
CA CYS A 22 7.40 -1.69 4.84
C CYS A 22 8.25 -1.05 5.94
N THR A 23 9.45 -0.58 5.60
CA THR A 23 10.35 0.13 6.53
C THR A 23 9.84 1.51 6.98
N LEU A 24 8.78 2.03 6.35
CA LEU A 24 8.18 3.34 6.65
C LEU A 24 6.96 3.29 7.58
N ILE A 25 6.60 2.10 8.08
CA ILE A 25 5.46 1.92 8.98
C ILE A 25 5.99 1.28 10.26
N LYS A 26 5.61 1.80 11.44
CA LYS A 26 5.84 1.05 12.69
C LYS A 26 5.12 -0.31 12.57
N PRO A 27 5.85 -1.43 12.55
CA PRO A 27 5.27 -2.75 12.32
C PRO A 27 4.12 -3.07 13.28
N ASP A 28 4.27 -2.62 14.52
CA ASP A 28 3.31 -2.79 15.61
C ASP A 28 1.91 -2.28 15.26
N VAL A 29 1.80 -1.22 14.46
CA VAL A 29 0.51 -0.65 14.07
C VAL A 29 -0.21 -1.56 13.06
N ALA A 30 0.52 -2.13 12.11
CA ALA A 30 -0.05 -3.05 11.13
C ALA A 30 -0.40 -4.42 11.76
N GLN A 31 0.43 -4.89 12.69
CA GLN A 31 0.18 -6.11 13.45
C GLN A 31 -1.00 -5.95 14.42
N ALA A 32 -1.10 -4.82 15.12
CA ALA A 32 -2.19 -4.55 16.08
C ALA A 32 -3.57 -4.48 15.42
N ILE A 33 -3.66 -4.08 14.15
CA ILE A 33 -4.92 -4.05 13.40
C ILE A 33 -5.21 -5.36 12.64
N GLY A 34 -4.29 -6.33 12.70
CA GLY A 34 -4.40 -7.62 12.02
C GLY A 34 -4.39 -7.49 10.50
N LEU A 35 -3.57 -6.59 9.95
CA LEU A 35 -3.50 -6.37 8.51
C LEU A 35 -2.71 -7.49 7.82
N ASN A 36 -3.30 -8.13 6.81
CA ASN A 36 -2.61 -9.13 5.98
C ASN A 36 -2.56 -8.77 4.49
N PHE A 37 -3.39 -7.82 4.04
CA PHE A 37 -3.42 -7.35 2.66
C PHE A 37 -3.33 -5.82 2.59
N TYR A 38 -2.50 -5.33 1.67
CA TYR A 38 -2.32 -3.91 1.40
C TYR A 38 -2.07 -3.66 -0.09
N LEU A 39 -2.86 -2.79 -0.69
CA LEU A 39 -2.70 -2.32 -2.07
C LEU A 39 -2.73 -0.79 -2.09
N GLY A 40 -1.67 -0.17 -2.60
CA GLY A 40 -1.52 1.29 -2.65
C GLY A 40 -1.28 1.82 -4.06
N ALA A 41 -2.01 2.87 -4.43
CA ALA A 41 -1.84 3.62 -5.67
C ALA A 41 -1.64 5.11 -5.40
N ALA A 42 -0.65 5.74 -6.04
CA ALA A 42 -0.39 7.16 -5.89
C ALA A 42 -1.52 8.01 -6.52
N LEU A 43 -1.88 9.10 -5.84
CA LEU A 43 -2.77 10.14 -6.39
C LEU A 43 -1.88 11.23 -6.99
N ILE A 44 -1.97 11.38 -8.31
CA ILE A 44 -1.14 12.31 -9.08
C ILE A 44 -2.06 13.40 -9.66
N ALA A 45 -1.71 14.66 -9.40
CA ALA A 45 -2.39 15.81 -9.98
C ALA A 45 -2.05 15.96 -11.47
N GLU A 46 -2.81 16.77 -12.20
CA GLU A 46 -2.58 17.00 -13.64
C GLU A 46 -1.20 17.62 -13.94
N ASP A 47 -0.64 18.37 -12.98
CA ASP A 47 0.70 18.95 -13.06
C ASP A 47 1.83 17.97 -12.67
N GLY A 48 1.50 16.71 -12.37
CA GLY A 48 2.42 15.68 -11.94
C GLY A 48 2.75 15.69 -10.44
N ALA A 49 2.19 16.62 -9.65
CA ALA A 49 2.38 16.64 -8.21
C ALA A 49 1.74 15.41 -7.55
N ARG A 50 2.47 14.79 -6.61
CA ARG A 50 1.96 13.65 -5.83
C ARG A 50 1.20 14.17 -4.64
N LEU A 51 -0.13 14.11 -4.71
CA LEU A 51 -1.03 14.64 -3.68
C LEU A 51 -1.17 13.68 -2.50
N GLY A 52 -0.98 12.39 -2.73
CA GLY A 52 -1.28 11.38 -1.74
C GLY A 52 -1.25 9.96 -2.31
N MET A 53 -1.97 9.06 -1.64
CA MET A 53 -2.17 7.68 -2.06
C MET A 53 -3.57 7.20 -1.65
N LEU A 54 -4.22 6.44 -2.51
CA LEU A 54 -5.35 5.58 -2.15
C LEU A 54 -4.82 4.21 -1.73
N ALA A 55 -5.22 3.74 -0.55
CA ALA A 55 -4.87 2.41 -0.06
C ALA A 55 -6.13 1.57 0.20
N ILE A 56 -6.10 0.32 -0.27
CA ILE A 56 -7.05 -0.73 0.10
C ILE A 56 -6.35 -1.63 1.11
N ILE A 57 -7.01 -1.88 2.24
CA ILE A 57 -6.46 -2.67 3.34
C ILE A 57 -7.41 -3.80 3.71
N GLY A 58 -6.85 -4.98 4.00
CA GLY A 58 -7.62 -6.17 4.35
C GLY A 58 -6.98 -6.96 5.49
N LYS A 59 -7.82 -7.63 6.28
CA LYS A 59 -7.39 -8.55 7.34
C LYS A 59 -7.09 -9.96 6.84
N GLU A 60 -7.60 -10.29 5.66
CA GLU A 60 -7.39 -11.60 5.02
C GLU A 60 -6.28 -11.50 3.97
N TYR A 61 -5.53 -12.59 3.81
CA TYR A 61 -4.58 -12.71 2.70
C TYR A 61 -5.33 -12.66 1.38
N ARG A 62 -4.82 -11.88 0.44
CA ARG A 62 -5.41 -11.75 -0.89
C ARG A 62 -4.34 -11.39 -1.92
N VAL A 63 -4.50 -11.92 -3.13
CA VAL A 63 -3.78 -11.48 -4.33
C VAL A 63 -4.80 -10.83 -5.26
N PRO A 64 -4.61 -9.55 -5.67
CA PRO A 64 -5.54 -8.91 -6.59
C PRO A 64 -5.37 -9.47 -8.01
N ALA A 65 -6.46 -9.58 -8.75
CA ALA A 65 -6.41 -9.98 -10.15
C ALA A 65 -5.84 -8.83 -11.01
N PRO A 66 -5.25 -9.10 -12.19
CA PRO A 66 -4.69 -8.05 -13.05
C PRO A 66 -5.68 -6.93 -13.39
N ALA A 67 -6.94 -7.28 -13.66
CA ALA A 67 -7.99 -6.30 -13.98
C ALA A 67 -8.37 -5.38 -12.79
N GLU A 68 -7.99 -5.73 -11.56
CA GLU A 68 -8.26 -4.92 -10.36
C GLU A 68 -7.13 -3.92 -10.07
N ILE A 69 -6.00 -4.05 -10.79
CA ILE A 69 -4.82 -3.21 -10.63
C ILE A 69 -4.43 -2.54 -11.95
N GLU A 70 -5.31 -2.53 -12.95
CA GLU A 70 -5.10 -1.89 -14.26
C GLU A 70 -5.25 -0.36 -14.17
#